data_AF-A0A328S4Q8-F1
#
_entry.id   AF-A0A328S4Q8-F1
#
_cell.length_a   1.000
_cell.length_b   1.000
_cell.length_c   1.000
_cell.angle_alpha   90.00
_cell.angle_beta   90.00
_cell.angle_gamma   90.00
#
_symmetry.space_group_name_H-M   'P 1'
#
loop_
_entity.id
_entity.type
_entity.pdbx_description
1 polymer ?
#
loop_
_entity_poly.entity_id
_entity_poly.type
_entity_poly.pdbx_seq_one_letter_code
_entity_poly.pdbx_strand_id
1 'polypeptide(L)' 'MDFNKTLSKILGNDKKFNKVQIDYRVIEEIVKIARNADPKEYVALLSGKIDEEILKVTGLIFLPFEASENSAVMQVFMMP' A
#
# COMPACT_ATOMS: atom_id res chain seq x y z
N MET A 1 5.94 35.72 0.01
CA MET A 1 5.49 34.48 0.67
C MET A 1 4.86 33.64 -0.43
N ASP A 2 5.41 32.46 -0.72
CA ASP A 2 5.06 31.70 -1.92
C ASP A 2 3.75 30.93 -1.70
N PHE A 3 2.67 31.44 -2.29
CA PHE A 3 1.30 30.94 -2.14
C PHE A 3 1.18 29.45 -2.51
N ASN A 4 1.94 29.00 -3.50
CA ASN A 4 1.96 27.62 -3.97
C ASN A 4 2.50 26.65 -2.90
N LYS A 5 3.50 27.08 -2.13
CA LYS A 5 4.12 26.29 -1.06
C LYS A 5 3.22 26.18 0.18
N THR A 6 2.38 27.18 0.42
CA THR A 6 1.39 27.13 1.50
C THR A 6 0.22 26.23 1.11
N LEU A 7 -0.20 26.27 -0.16
CA LEU A 7 -1.28 25.44 -0.69
C LEU A 7 -0.89 23.96 -0.76
N SER A 8 0.34 23.61 -1.17
CA SER A 8 0.81 22.21 -1.21
C SER A 8 0.83 21.55 0.17
N LYS A 9 1.19 22.32 1.21
CA LYS A 9 1.16 21.88 2.60
C LYS A 9 -0.26 21.64 3.11
N ILE A 10 -1.20 22.54 2.81
CA ILE A 10 -2.60 22.40 3.21
C ILE A 10 -3.27 21.24 2.49
N LEU A 11 -2.96 21.03 1.20
CA LEU A 11 -3.50 19.94 0.38
C LEU A 11 -2.81 18.59 0.64
N GLY A 12 -1.77 18.53 1.47
CA GLY A 12 -1.13 17.29 1.88
C GLY A 12 -0.27 16.60 0.80
N ASN A 13 0.23 17.35 -0.19
CA ASN A 13 1.11 16.80 -1.23
C ASN A 13 2.57 16.60 -0.74
N ASP A 14 2.90 17.07 0.47
CA ASP A 14 4.22 16.92 1.09
C ASP A 14 4.22 15.88 2.23
N LYS A 15 3.40 14.82 2.13
CA LYS A 15 3.35 13.75 3.14
C LYS A 15 4.61 12.87 3.08
N LYS A 16 5.67 13.32 3.73
CA LYS A 16 6.90 12.55 3.94
C LYS A 16 6.77 11.65 5.16
N PHE A 17 7.41 10.50 5.11
CA PHE A 17 7.59 9.61 6.25
C PHE A 17 9.02 9.05 6.22
N ASN A 18 9.61 8.79 7.39
CA ASN A 18 10.94 8.20 7.54
C ASN A 18 10.91 6.87 8.31
N LYS A 19 9.72 6.49 8.79
CA LYS A 19 9.47 5.25 9.52
C LYS A 19 8.21 4.58 8.99
N VAL A 20 8.22 3.26 8.94
CA VAL A 20 7.05 2.44 8.65
C VAL A 20 6.74 1.58 9.88
N GLN A 21 5.48 1.55 10.27
CA GLN A 21 4.96 0.64 11.29
C GLN A 21 3.84 -0.16 10.65
N ILE A 22 3.94 -1.48 10.75
CA ILE A 22 2.96 -2.40 10.17
C ILE A 22 2.31 -3.14 11.33
N ASP A 23 0.98 -3.12 11.38
CA ASP A 23 0.23 -3.95 12.32
C ASP A 23 0.61 -5.42 12.09
N TYR A 24 0.90 -6.13 13.17
CA TYR A 24 1.32 -7.53 13.11
C TYR A 24 0.33 -8.41 12.33
N ARG A 25 -0.97 -8.13 12.45
CA ARG A 25 -2.03 -8.86 11.73
C ARG A 25 -1.91 -8.73 10.20
N VAL A 26 -1.43 -7.57 9.73
CA VAL A 26 -1.16 -7.36 8.30
C VAL A 26 0.03 -8.21 7.84
N ILE A 27 1.06 -8.32 8.67
CA ILE A 27 2.22 -9.20 8.39
C ILE A 27 1.78 -10.67 8.31
N GLU A 28 0.94 -11.13 9.25
CA GLU A 28 0.44 -12.51 9.23
C GLU A 28 -0.31 -12.83 7.93
N GLU A 29 -1.18 -11.93 7.47
CA GLU A 29 -1.94 -12.14 6.24
C GLU A 29 -1.05 -12.08 4.99
N ILE A 30 -0.07 -11.16 4.94
CA ILE A 30 0.97 -11.11 3.89
C ILE A 30 1.69 -12.45 3.78
N VAL A 31 2.15 -13.01 4.90
CA VAL A 31 2.90 -14.28 4.91
C VAL A 31 2.02 -15.46 4.52
N LYS A 32 0.79 -15.50 5.04
CA LYS A 32 -0.18 -16.56 4.70
C LYS A 32 -0.49 -16.58 3.20
N ILE A 33 -0.67 -15.42 2.59
CA ILE A 33 -1.01 -15.34 1.16
C ILE A 33 0.20 -15.62 0.30
N ALA A 34 1.39 -15.16 0.68
CA ALA A 34 2.64 -15.53 0.02
C ALA A 34 2.82 -17.06 -0.04
N ARG A 35 2.57 -17.76 1.08
CA ARG A 35 2.66 -19.23 1.15
C ARG A 35 1.64 -19.93 0.26
N ASN A 36 0.46 -19.37 0.09
CA ASN A 36 -0.59 -19.95 -0.75
C ASN A 36 -0.40 -19.62 -2.24
N ALA A 37 0.28 -18.51 -2.55
CA ALA A 37 0.53 -18.08 -3.92
C ALA A 37 1.70 -18.86 -4.56
N ASP A 38 2.67 -19.31 -3.75
CA ASP A 38 3.83 -20.08 -4.19
C ASP A 38 3.44 -21.23 -5.16
N PRO A 39 4.06 -21.32 -6.35
CA PRO A 39 5.25 -20.59 -6.82
C PRO A 39 4.98 -19.26 -7.52
N LYS A 40 3.73 -18.81 -7.59
CA LYS A 40 3.35 -17.55 -8.26
C LYS A 40 3.54 -16.34 -7.35
N GLU A 41 3.74 -15.18 -7.96
CA GLU A 41 3.68 -13.90 -7.25
C GLU A 41 2.24 -13.51 -6.86
N TYR A 42 2.10 -12.52 -5.99
CA TYR A 42 0.81 -11.87 -5.72
C TYR A 42 1.00 -10.37 -5.50
N VAL A 43 -0.09 -9.63 -5.63
CA VAL A 43 -0.11 -8.19 -5.38
C VAL A 43 -1.31 -7.82 -4.51
N ALA A 44 -1.10 -6.88 -3.60
CA ALA A 44 -2.12 -6.35 -2.71
C ALA A 44 -1.83 -4.88 -2.41
N LEU A 45 -2.87 -4.13 -2.05
CA LEU A 45 -2.75 -2.75 -1.62
C LEU A 45 -2.63 -2.68 -0.09
N LEU A 46 -1.70 -1.89 0.41
CA LEU A 46 -1.58 -1.60 1.84
C LEU A 46 -2.42 -0.39 2.20
N SER A 47 -3.30 -0.54 3.20
CA SER A 47 -4.10 0.56 3.72
C SER A 47 -3.52 1.08 5.03
N GLY A 48 -3.54 2.41 5.17
CA GLY A 48 -2.89 3.06 6.29
C GLY A 48 -2.96 4.58 6.22
N LYS A 49 -2.25 5.22 7.14
CA LYS A 49 -2.12 6.68 7.19
C LYS A 49 -0.71 7.08 7.59
N ILE A 50 -0.33 8.28 7.18
CA ILE A 50 0.89 8.93 7.70
C ILE A 50 0.49 9.74 8.92
N ASP A 51 1.20 9.54 10.02
CA ASP A 51 0.99 10.19 11.31
C ASP A 51 2.36 10.49 11.91
N GLU A 52 2.66 11.78 12.16
CA GLU A 52 3.96 12.24 12.69
C GLU A 52 5.18 11.63 11.95
N GLU A 53 5.18 11.68 10.62
CA GLU A 53 6.23 11.10 9.75
C GLU A 53 6.38 9.56 9.81
N ILE A 54 5.40 8.88 10.41
CA ILE A 54 5.30 7.41 10.43
C ILE A 54 4.19 6.97 9.49
N LEU A 55 4.52 6.15 8.49
CA LEU A 55 3.52 5.41 7.72
C LEU A 55 3.03 4.23 8.56
N LYS A 56 1.82 4.37 9.12
CA LYS A 56 1.12 3.31 9.87
C LYS A 56 0.28 2.50 8.91
N VAL A 57 0.73 1.29 8.58
CA VAL A 57 0.01 0.30 7.77
C VAL A 57 -0.85 -0.55 8.70
N THR A 58 -2.15 -0.52 8.47
CA THR A 58 -3.17 -1.12 9.36
C THR A 58 -4.07 -2.12 8.66
N GLY A 59 -3.98 -2.23 7.34
CA GLY A 59 -4.77 -3.19 6.59
C GLY A 59 -4.14 -3.56 5.25
N LEU A 60 -4.77 -4.56 4.65
CA LEU A 60 -4.40 -5.17 3.37
C LEU A 60 -5.68 -5.28 2.55
N ILE A 61 -5.66 -4.78 1.32
CA ILE A 61 -6.79 -4.83 0.39
C ILE A 61 -6.40 -5.72 -0.78
N PHE A 62 -7.24 -6.71 -1.04
CA PHE A 62 -7.13 -7.59 -2.20
C PHE A 62 -8.05 -7.13 -3.30
N LEU A 63 -7.47 -6.96 -4.48
CA LEU A 63 -8.19 -6.74 -5.72
C LEU A 63 -7.92 -7.92 -6.66
N PRO A 64 -8.79 -8.18 -7.65
CA PRO A 64 -8.50 -9.14 -8.70
C PRO A 64 -7.15 -8.83 -9.36
N PHE A 65 -6.34 -9.87 -9.55
CA PHE A 65 -5.03 -9.77 -10.17
C PHE A 65 -4.74 -11.02 -11.00
N GLU A 66 -3.84 -10.85 -11.96
CA GLU A 66 -3.21 -11.96 -12.66
C GLU A 66 -1.78 -12.13 -12.17
N ALA A 67 -1.32 -13.38 -12.06
CA ALA A 67 0.03 -13.67 -11.61
C ALA A 67 0.68 -14.82 -12.36
N SER A 68 1.99 -14.69 -12.49
CA SER A 68 2.96 -15.66 -12.96
C SER A 68 4.01 -15.91 -11.89
N GLU A 69 4.99 -16.77 -12.18
CA GLU A 69 6.13 -17.02 -11.28
C GLU A 69 7.02 -15.78 -11.05
N ASN A 70 6.94 -14.76 -11.93
CA ASN A 70 7.85 -13.60 -11.92
C ASN A 70 7.13 -12.24 -11.99
N SER A 71 5.79 -12.22 -11.91
CA SER A 71 5.03 -10.98 -11.95
C SER A 71 3.61 -11.17 -11.44
N ALA A 72 3.09 -10.19 -10.71
CA ALA A 72 1.67 -10.03 -10.47
C ALA A 72 1.19 -8.63 -10.90
N VAL A 73 0.07 -8.58 -11.62
CA VAL A 73 -0.53 -7.34 -12.12
C VAL A 73 -1.96 -7.23 -11.65
N MET A 74 -2.25 -6.11 -10.98
CA MET A 74 -3.59 -5.81 -10.47
C MET A 74 -4.49 -5.33 -11.62
N GLN A 75 -5.67 -5.93 -11.74
CA GLN A 75 -6.64 -5.56 -12.76
C GLN A 75 -7.44 -4.33 -12.30
N VAL A 76 -6.80 -3.16 -12.34
CA VAL A 76 -7.40 -1.88 -11.91
C VAL A 76 -8.44 -1.31 -12.89
N PHE A 77 -8.61 -1.92 -14.06
CA PHE A 77 -9.54 -1.47 -15.11
C PHE A 77 -10.93 -2.13 -15.05
N MET A 78 -11.42 -2.49 -13.86
CA MET A 78 -12.84 -2.82 -13.73
C MET A 78 -13.65 -1.53 -13.74
N MET A 79 -14.01 -1.05 -14.95
CA MET A 79 -15.08 -0.07 -15.11
C MET A 79 -16.38 -0.68 -14.55
N PRO A 80 -17.18 0.10 -13.79
CA PRO A 80 -18.48 -0.37 -13.29
C PRO A 80 -19.44 -0.75 -14.43
#